data_AF-A0A257W2M7-F1
#
_entry.id   AF-A0A257W2M7-F1
#
_cell.length_a   1.000
_cell.length_b   1.000
_cell.length_c   1.000
_cell.angle_alpha   90.00
_cell.angle_beta   90.00
_cell.angle_gamma   90.00
#
_symmetry.space_group_name_H-M   'P 1'
#
loop_
_entity.id
_entity.type
_entity.pdbx_description
1 polymer ?
#
loop_
_entity_poly.entity_id
_entity_poly.type
_entity_poly.pdbx_seq_one_letter_code
_entity_poly.pdbx_strand_id
1 'polypeptide(L)'
;MANAAPSHPGDLNTLIDTAFRLNNALLAKRDDLVRDLGLTSARWQVLDAVHRSKPFATTSGVARQLDLARQGVQRIVNDLERLGMLASRQNPSDKRGHVIVLSAEGIDALLEAGRRQSTWGRAFHGGEGTEGKREAAELQHVLASLLGEASSALPSPDQPPPMTGTSAANSAMPKAVRAFESVQANILQQIKSGQLKTGSKLPAERELAVSLGIGRSAVREALRSLEISGVLRFERGAHGGAFVRESGPDGIAASIRAMLTLGRLPLTDLLEVRASLLGQCARLGTDRATGDDFDKLDRNIDDLELRIATVHDQMASIAPATDFYRLAARAAHNPLMVLLVDAMADLVGEMLASLHHWPRVDSVAILARRRMVAAMRDGRADEAERVIRLHSRETNQLLLEYEKSLGRTV
;
A
#
# COMPACT_ATOMS: atom_id res chain seq x y z
N MET A 1 38.72 47.20 -1.73
CA MET A 1 38.87 46.39 -2.97
C MET A 1 38.35 45.00 -2.63
N ALA A 2 37.35 44.50 -3.36
CA ALA A 2 36.75 43.19 -3.09
C ALA A 2 37.63 42.09 -3.69
N ASN A 3 37.98 41.07 -2.90
CA ASN A 3 38.80 39.96 -3.36
C ASN A 3 37.89 38.85 -3.91
N ALA A 4 37.55 38.95 -5.20
CA ALA A 4 36.82 37.90 -5.88
C ALA A 4 37.77 36.73 -6.17
N ALA A 5 37.56 35.59 -5.50
CA ALA A 5 38.27 34.36 -5.84
C ALA A 5 37.89 33.92 -7.26
N PRO A 6 38.86 33.57 -8.13
CA PRO A 6 38.55 33.08 -9.47
C PRO A 6 37.95 31.67 -9.36
N SER A 7 36.69 31.51 -9.75
CA SER A 7 36.10 30.20 -10.03
C SER A 7 36.81 29.61 -11.24
N HIS A 8 37.75 28.68 -11.00
CA HIS A 8 38.54 28.10 -12.07
C HIS A 8 37.67 27.20 -12.97
N PRO A 9 37.65 27.40 -14.30
CA PRO A 9 36.87 26.55 -15.22
C PRO A 9 37.32 25.07 -15.26
N GLY A 10 38.43 24.72 -14.59
CA GLY A 10 38.87 23.35 -14.39
C GLY A 10 37.92 22.53 -13.50
N ASP A 11 37.29 23.14 -12.50
CA ASP A 11 36.48 22.42 -11.51
C ASP A 11 35.15 21.93 -12.14
N LEU A 12 34.50 22.78 -12.94
CA LEU A 12 33.29 22.43 -13.66
C LEU A 12 33.55 21.35 -14.74
N ASN A 13 34.64 21.47 -15.50
CA ASN A 13 35.01 20.44 -16.48
C ASN A 13 35.33 19.10 -15.81
N THR A 14 36.03 19.12 -14.67
CA THR A 14 36.33 17.92 -13.88
C THR A 14 35.06 17.27 -13.33
N LEU A 15 34.09 18.07 -12.86
CA LEU A 15 32.78 17.60 -12.44
C LEU A 15 32.01 16.94 -13.60
N ILE A 16 31.96 17.59 -14.77
CA ILE A 16 31.29 17.07 -15.98
C ILE A 16 31.91 15.74 -16.43
N ASP A 17 33.25 15.67 -16.55
CA ASP A 17 33.95 14.44 -16.95
C ASP A 17 33.79 13.31 -15.94
N THR A 18 33.67 13.63 -14.65
CA THR A 18 33.43 12.65 -13.58
C THR A 18 31.99 12.16 -13.63
N ALA A 19 31.02 13.04 -13.85
CA ALA A 19 29.61 12.70 -14.02
C ALA A 19 29.39 11.79 -15.26
N PHE A 20 30.03 12.09 -16.40
CA PHE A 20 29.96 11.22 -17.58
C PHE A 20 30.59 9.84 -17.34
N ARG A 21 31.77 9.78 -16.70
CA ARG A 21 32.42 8.51 -16.36
C ARG A 21 31.59 7.68 -15.39
N LEU A 22 31.01 8.31 -14.37
CA LEU A 22 30.10 7.67 -13.43
C LEU A 22 28.84 7.15 -14.15
N ASN A 23 28.16 7.98 -14.94
CA ASN A 23 26.99 7.58 -15.72
C ASN A 23 27.28 6.37 -16.62
N ASN A 24 28.41 6.39 -17.34
CA ASN A 24 28.79 5.28 -18.22
C ASN A 24 29.06 3.98 -17.43
N ALA A 25 29.71 4.08 -16.27
CA ALA A 25 29.94 2.92 -15.39
C ALA A 25 28.62 2.37 -14.79
N LEU A 26 27.70 3.26 -14.39
CA LEU A 26 26.36 2.89 -13.91
C LEU A 26 25.53 2.20 -15.00
N LEU A 27 25.55 2.73 -16.23
CA LEU A 27 24.86 2.14 -17.39
C LEU A 27 25.45 0.77 -17.76
N ALA A 28 26.77 0.63 -17.83
CA ALA A 28 27.43 -0.65 -18.07
C ALA A 28 27.07 -1.68 -16.99
N LYS A 29 27.10 -1.28 -15.71
CA LYS A 29 26.71 -2.17 -14.61
C LYS A 29 25.23 -2.55 -14.65
N ARG A 30 24.37 -1.62 -15.04
CA ARG A 30 22.93 -1.83 -15.21
C ARG A 30 22.62 -2.76 -16.38
N ASP A 31 23.34 -2.64 -17.50
CA ASP A 31 23.26 -3.57 -18.63
C ASP A 31 23.66 -4.98 -18.23
N ASP A 32 24.76 -5.13 -17.48
CA ASP A 32 25.19 -6.43 -16.93
C ASP A 32 24.14 -7.08 -16.02
N LEU A 33 23.41 -6.29 -15.22
CA LEU A 33 22.39 -6.78 -14.31
C LEU A 33 21.14 -7.33 -15.02
N VAL A 34 20.90 -6.98 -16.28
CA VAL A 34 19.65 -7.31 -17.00
C VAL A 34 19.87 -8.00 -18.35
N ARG A 35 21.12 -8.33 -18.69
CA ARG A 35 21.53 -8.89 -19.98
C ARG A 35 20.81 -10.20 -20.35
N ASP A 36 20.68 -11.10 -19.39
CA ASP A 36 19.97 -12.39 -19.50
C ASP A 36 18.44 -12.23 -19.61
N LEU A 37 17.90 -11.09 -19.21
CA LEU A 37 16.50 -10.72 -19.45
C LEU A 37 16.27 -10.19 -20.87
N GLY A 38 17.30 -10.15 -21.74
CA GLY A 38 17.22 -9.53 -23.08
C GLY A 38 17.16 -8.00 -23.07
N LEU A 39 17.31 -7.39 -21.89
CA LEU A 39 17.23 -5.95 -21.67
C LEU A 39 18.59 -5.26 -21.84
N THR A 40 18.50 -3.94 -22.01
CA THR A 40 19.58 -2.97 -21.87
C THR A 40 19.05 -1.80 -21.05
N SER A 41 19.92 -0.88 -20.63
CA SER A 41 19.52 0.28 -19.86
C SER A 41 18.49 1.13 -20.59
N ALA A 42 18.67 1.36 -21.89
CA ALA A 42 17.72 2.08 -22.73
C ALA A 42 16.37 1.32 -22.87
N ARG A 43 16.39 0.00 -23.07
CA ARG A 43 15.18 -0.84 -23.12
C ARG A 43 14.42 -0.79 -21.80
N TRP A 44 15.11 -0.94 -20.68
CA TRP A 44 14.51 -0.86 -19.35
C TRP A 44 13.97 0.54 -19.06
N GLN A 45 14.69 1.62 -19.40
CA GLN A 45 14.17 3.00 -19.26
C GLN A 45 12.84 3.19 -20.02
N VAL A 46 12.70 2.60 -21.22
CA VAL A 46 11.46 2.64 -21.99
C VAL A 46 10.36 1.77 -21.37
N LEU A 47 10.64 0.54 -20.91
CA LEU A 47 9.66 -0.28 -20.17
C LEU A 47 9.14 0.42 -18.92
N ASP A 48 10.05 1.01 -18.16
CA ASP A 48 9.80 1.72 -16.90
C ASP A 48 9.02 3.04 -17.12
N ALA A 49 9.31 3.77 -18.20
CA ALA A 49 8.51 4.92 -18.63
C ALA A 49 7.12 4.52 -19.16
N VAL A 50 6.99 3.41 -19.89
CA VAL A 50 5.69 2.82 -20.27
C VAL A 50 4.91 2.43 -19.01
N HIS A 51 5.54 1.81 -18.01
CA HIS A 51 4.92 1.45 -16.73
C HIS A 51 4.40 2.66 -15.95
N ARG A 52 5.15 3.77 -15.94
CA ARG A 52 4.71 5.04 -15.33
C ARG A 52 3.64 5.78 -16.14
N SER A 53 3.58 5.57 -17.45
CA SER A 53 2.63 6.24 -18.36
C SER A 53 1.22 5.65 -18.28
N LYS A 54 0.58 5.81 -17.13
CA LYS A 54 -0.74 5.24 -16.81
C LYS A 54 -1.87 6.19 -17.23
N PRO A 55 -3.00 5.71 -17.79
CA PRO A 55 -3.31 4.30 -18.10
C PRO A 55 -2.83 3.81 -19.47
N PHE A 56 -2.32 4.72 -20.32
CA PHE A 56 -1.90 4.40 -21.67
C PHE A 56 -0.60 5.12 -22.02
N ALA A 57 0.43 4.36 -22.43
CA ALA A 57 1.63 4.93 -22.99
C ALA A 57 1.47 5.18 -24.50
N THR A 58 2.05 6.27 -24.99
CA THR A 58 2.29 6.48 -26.43
C THR A 58 3.77 6.75 -26.64
N THR A 59 4.34 6.41 -27.80
CA THR A 59 5.76 6.67 -28.08
C THR A 59 6.12 8.14 -27.86
N SER A 60 5.22 9.05 -28.24
CA SER A 60 5.39 10.51 -28.05
C SER A 60 5.33 10.93 -26.58
N GLY A 61 4.53 10.25 -25.75
CA GLY A 61 4.48 10.47 -24.30
C GLY A 61 5.77 10.01 -23.62
N VAL A 62 6.20 8.78 -23.90
CA VAL A 62 7.44 8.19 -23.37
C VAL A 62 8.67 8.99 -23.81
N ALA A 63 8.70 9.47 -25.06
CA ALA A 63 9.74 10.35 -25.57
C ALA A 63 9.87 11.66 -24.78
N ARG A 64 8.74 12.31 -24.46
CA ARG A 64 8.75 13.52 -23.60
C ARG A 64 9.15 13.21 -22.15
N GLN A 65 8.73 12.06 -21.61
CA GLN A 65 9.06 11.68 -20.24
C GLN A 65 10.54 11.39 -20.03
N LEU A 66 11.21 10.83 -21.04
CA LEU A 66 12.63 10.47 -20.99
C LEU A 66 13.56 11.57 -21.55
N ASP A 67 13.01 12.69 -22.02
CA ASP A 67 13.70 13.72 -22.80
C ASP A 67 14.52 13.14 -23.98
N LEU A 68 13.89 12.22 -24.73
CA LEU A 68 14.50 11.52 -25.87
C LEU A 68 13.78 11.82 -27.18
N ALA A 69 14.53 11.83 -28.28
CA ALA A 69 13.98 11.93 -29.61
C ALA A 69 12.98 10.79 -29.89
N ARG A 70 11.76 11.13 -30.35
CA ARG A 70 10.65 10.17 -30.62
C ARG A 70 11.07 8.99 -31.49
N GLN A 71 11.91 9.21 -32.52
CA GLN A 71 12.41 8.13 -33.37
C GLN A 71 13.33 7.15 -32.63
N GLY A 72 14.12 7.65 -31.67
CA GLY A 72 14.95 6.82 -30.79
C GLY A 72 14.09 5.91 -29.92
N VAL A 73 13.06 6.47 -29.27
CA VAL A 73 12.10 5.71 -28.46
C VAL A 73 11.32 4.72 -29.31
N GLN A 74 10.84 5.09 -30.51
CA GLN A 74 10.12 4.15 -31.39
C GLN A 74 10.95 2.92 -31.73
N ARG A 75 12.27 3.08 -31.97
CA ARG A 75 13.16 1.95 -32.23
C ARG A 75 13.22 0.99 -31.03
N ILE A 76 13.33 1.54 -29.82
CA ILE A 76 13.39 0.75 -28.58
C ILE A 76 12.05 0.05 -28.31
N VAL A 77 10.92 0.72 -28.58
CA VAL A 77 9.58 0.10 -28.52
C VAL A 77 9.50 -1.08 -29.48
N ASN A 78 9.86 -0.89 -30.75
CA ASN A 78 9.82 -1.97 -31.75
C ASN A 78 10.74 -3.15 -31.37
N ASP A 79 11.89 -2.89 -30.72
CA ASP A 79 12.78 -3.93 -30.19
C ASP A 79 12.11 -4.74 -29.07
N LEU A 80 11.43 -4.06 -28.14
CA LEU A 80 10.74 -4.68 -27.01
C LEU A 80 9.47 -5.42 -27.44
N GLU A 81 8.78 -4.97 -28.48
CA GLU A 81 7.68 -5.71 -29.12
C GLU A 81 8.20 -7.02 -29.75
N ARG A 82 9.37 -7.01 -30.41
CA ARG A 82 9.99 -8.24 -30.93
C ARG A 82 10.47 -9.20 -29.85
N LEU A 83 10.76 -8.70 -28.64
CA LEU A 83 11.04 -9.51 -27.45
C LEU A 83 9.76 -9.97 -26.72
N GLY A 84 8.56 -9.63 -27.23
CA GLY A 84 7.29 -9.97 -26.59
C GLY A 84 7.01 -9.21 -25.29
N MET A 85 7.80 -8.17 -24.96
CA MET A 85 7.71 -7.41 -23.70
C MET A 85 6.73 -6.23 -23.76
N LEU A 86 6.48 -5.73 -24.96
CA LEU A 86 5.49 -4.70 -25.25
C LEU A 86 4.52 -5.20 -26.31
N ALA A 87 3.31 -4.65 -26.31
CA ALA A 87 2.35 -4.84 -27.38
C ALA A 87 1.67 -3.52 -27.75
N SER A 88 1.56 -3.25 -29.04
CA SER A 88 0.67 -2.22 -29.57
C SER A 88 -0.80 -2.62 -29.44
N ARG A 89 -1.65 -1.65 -29.11
CA ARG A 89 -3.11 -1.74 -29.05
C ARG A 89 -3.70 -0.46 -29.67
N GLN A 90 -4.91 -0.55 -30.23
CA GLN A 90 -5.60 0.64 -30.72
C GLN A 90 -5.92 1.56 -29.53
N ASN A 91 -5.69 2.86 -29.67
CA ASN A 91 -5.96 3.82 -28.60
C ASN A 91 -7.50 3.98 -28.41
N PRO A 92 -8.07 3.70 -27.23
CA PRO A 92 -9.51 3.86 -27.00
C PRO A 92 -10.00 5.30 -27.17
N SER A 93 -9.12 6.29 -26.94
CA SER A 93 -9.44 7.72 -27.02
C SER A 93 -9.17 8.33 -28.41
N ASP A 94 -8.44 7.65 -29.29
CA ASP A 94 -8.15 8.09 -30.66
C ASP A 94 -8.06 6.88 -31.59
N LYS A 95 -9.09 6.66 -32.41
CA LYS A 95 -9.15 5.51 -33.34
C LYS A 95 -8.01 5.46 -34.37
N ARG A 96 -7.27 6.56 -34.59
CA ARG A 96 -6.09 6.63 -35.47
C ARG A 96 -4.77 6.43 -34.72
N GLY A 97 -4.78 6.57 -33.41
CA GLY A 97 -3.63 6.39 -32.53
C GLY A 97 -3.45 4.95 -32.07
N HIS A 98 -2.21 4.62 -31.71
CA HIS A 98 -1.87 3.38 -31.01
C HIS A 98 -1.33 3.70 -29.63
N VAL A 99 -1.66 2.86 -28.66
CA VAL A 99 -1.09 2.86 -27.31
C VAL A 99 -0.21 1.63 -27.15
N ILE A 100 0.83 1.77 -26.35
CA ILE A 100 1.79 0.72 -26.05
C ILE A 100 1.47 0.22 -24.64
N VAL A 101 1.31 -1.08 -24.48
CA VAL A 101 1.07 -1.73 -23.18
C VAL A 101 2.16 -2.76 -22.89
N LEU A 102 2.43 -2.98 -21.61
CA LEU A 102 3.31 -4.06 -21.16
C LEU A 102 2.60 -5.41 -21.31
N SER A 103 3.35 -6.42 -21.73
CA SER A 103 2.93 -7.83 -21.61
C SER A 103 3.24 -8.38 -20.21
N ALA A 104 2.86 -9.64 -19.95
CA ALA A 104 3.25 -10.34 -18.74
C ALA A 104 4.78 -10.46 -18.63
N GLU A 105 5.43 -10.84 -19.74
CA GLU A 105 6.87 -10.98 -19.89
C GLU A 105 7.60 -9.64 -19.66
N GLY A 106 7.04 -8.54 -20.15
CA GLY A 106 7.59 -7.20 -19.94
C GLY A 106 7.50 -6.73 -18.49
N ILE A 107 6.43 -7.07 -17.78
CA ILE A 107 6.28 -6.77 -16.35
C ILE A 107 7.22 -7.65 -15.51
N ASP A 108 7.30 -8.95 -15.80
CA ASP A 108 8.20 -9.86 -15.09
C ASP A 108 9.67 -9.46 -15.25
N ALA A 109 10.09 -9.07 -16.47
CA ALA A 109 11.42 -8.53 -16.71
C ALA A 109 11.68 -7.21 -15.97
N LEU A 110 10.68 -6.31 -15.90
CA LEU A 110 10.77 -5.04 -15.18
C LEU A 110 10.91 -5.24 -13.66
N LEU A 111 10.09 -6.11 -13.07
CA LEU A 111 10.12 -6.43 -11.63
C LEU A 111 11.43 -7.12 -11.23
N GLU A 112 11.92 -8.05 -12.05
CA GLU A 112 13.18 -8.75 -11.80
C GLU A 112 14.39 -7.80 -11.95
N ALA A 113 14.39 -6.93 -12.95
CA ALA A 113 15.39 -5.87 -13.10
C ALA A 113 15.42 -4.94 -11.86
N GLY A 114 14.25 -4.48 -11.39
CA GLY A 114 14.12 -3.69 -10.17
C GLY A 114 14.66 -4.41 -8.93
N ARG A 115 14.32 -5.70 -8.74
CA ARG A 115 14.83 -6.54 -7.64
C ARG A 115 16.36 -6.63 -7.65
N ARG A 116 16.96 -6.80 -8.84
CA ARG A 116 18.42 -6.89 -9.02
C ARG A 116 19.11 -5.57 -8.70
N GLN A 117 18.59 -4.43 -9.18
CA GLN A 117 19.11 -3.11 -8.83
C GLN A 117 18.96 -2.81 -7.33
N SER A 118 17.85 -3.14 -6.69
CA SER A 118 17.71 -2.97 -5.23
C SER A 118 18.71 -3.85 -4.45
N THR A 119 19.03 -5.04 -4.96
CA THR A 119 20.00 -5.95 -4.34
C THR A 119 21.44 -5.43 -4.51
N TRP A 120 21.78 -4.94 -5.71
CA TRP A 120 23.06 -4.28 -5.96
C TRP A 120 23.21 -2.97 -5.16
N GLY A 121 22.17 -2.16 -5.06
CA GLY A 121 22.17 -0.93 -4.23
C GLY A 121 22.44 -1.23 -2.76
N ARG A 122 21.81 -2.27 -2.17
CA ARG A 122 22.12 -2.69 -0.80
C ARG A 122 23.58 -3.12 -0.61
N ALA A 123 24.19 -3.75 -1.61
CA ALA A 123 25.61 -4.11 -1.59
C ALA A 123 26.53 -2.89 -1.80
N PHE A 124 26.10 -1.90 -2.57
CA PHE A 124 26.84 -0.66 -2.82
C PHE A 124 27.00 0.19 -1.54
N HIS A 125 26.01 0.19 -0.65
CA HIS A 125 26.10 0.88 0.66
C HIS A 125 26.81 0.07 1.76
N GLY A 126 27.64 -0.92 1.42
CA GLY A 126 28.54 -1.60 2.36
C GLY A 126 27.88 -2.46 3.46
N GLY A 127 26.56 -2.66 3.42
CA GLY A 127 25.80 -3.36 4.46
C GLY A 127 25.44 -2.47 5.65
N GLU A 128 24.17 -2.05 5.70
CA GLU A 128 23.47 -1.32 6.78
C GLU A 128 24.08 -0.04 7.38
N GLY A 129 25.32 0.32 7.04
CA GLY A 129 26.00 1.54 7.50
C GLY A 129 25.17 2.81 7.31
N THR A 130 25.06 3.60 8.37
CA THR A 130 24.32 4.87 8.40
C THR A 130 25.01 5.96 7.57
N GLU A 131 26.33 5.91 7.47
CA GLU A 131 27.17 6.91 6.80
C GLU A 131 27.03 6.87 5.27
N GLY A 132 27.24 5.71 4.63
CA GLY A 132 27.06 5.55 3.17
C GLY A 132 25.62 5.71 2.67
N LYS A 133 24.62 5.68 3.56
CA LYS A 133 23.23 6.11 3.26
C LYS A 133 23.09 7.64 3.30
N ARG A 134 23.77 8.31 4.24
CA ARG A 134 23.82 9.77 4.38
C ARG A 134 24.49 10.40 3.16
N GLU A 135 25.66 9.91 2.78
CA GLU A 135 26.41 10.36 1.59
C GLU A 135 25.61 10.17 0.30
N ALA A 136 24.91 9.05 0.15
CA ALA A 136 24.08 8.81 -1.03
C ALA A 136 22.84 9.73 -1.09
N ALA A 137 22.23 10.03 0.06
CA ALA A 137 21.13 11.00 0.14
C ALA A 137 21.62 12.43 -0.15
N GLU A 138 22.81 12.82 0.34
CA GLU A 138 23.46 14.08 0.02
C GLU A 138 23.79 14.18 -1.47
N LEU A 139 24.40 13.14 -2.06
CA LEU A 139 24.69 13.09 -3.50
C LEU A 139 23.41 13.14 -4.35
N GLN A 140 22.35 12.43 -3.95
CA GLN A 140 21.05 12.50 -4.62
C GLN A 140 20.44 13.91 -4.55
N HIS A 141 20.55 14.59 -3.40
CA HIS A 141 20.09 15.96 -3.23
C HIS A 141 20.88 16.95 -4.10
N VAL A 142 22.21 16.83 -4.13
CA VAL A 142 23.09 17.65 -4.98
C VAL A 142 22.81 17.41 -6.47
N LEU A 143 22.67 16.16 -6.91
CA LEU A 143 22.34 15.84 -8.31
C LEU A 143 20.94 16.34 -8.69
N ALA A 144 19.96 16.24 -7.80
CA ALA A 144 18.63 16.80 -8.03
C ALA A 144 18.65 18.35 -8.10
N SER A 145 19.47 19.01 -7.27
CA SER A 145 19.68 20.47 -7.33
C SER A 145 20.31 20.86 -8.67
N LEU A 146 21.42 20.22 -9.06
CA LEU A 146 22.11 20.50 -10.33
C LEU A 146 21.23 20.25 -11.56
N LEU A 147 20.39 19.20 -11.56
CA LEU A 147 19.42 18.95 -12.63
C LEU A 147 18.26 19.97 -12.62
N GLY A 148 17.84 20.44 -11.45
CA GLY A 148 16.84 21.50 -11.29
C GLY A 148 17.35 22.87 -11.71
N GLU A 149 18.58 23.22 -11.35
CA GLU A 149 19.31 24.45 -11.72
C GLU A 149 19.62 24.50 -13.22
N ALA A 150 19.98 23.36 -13.82
CA ALA A 150 20.13 23.23 -15.27
C ALA A 150 18.81 23.39 -16.04
N SER A 151 17.66 23.30 -15.36
CA SER A 151 16.32 23.38 -15.97
C SER A 151 15.49 24.59 -15.51
N SER A 152 15.88 25.33 -14.48
CA SER A 152 15.13 26.45 -13.89
C SER A 152 15.93 27.27 -12.87
N ALA A 153 15.60 28.55 -12.69
CA ALA A 153 16.35 29.48 -11.83
C ALA A 153 16.09 29.31 -10.30
N LEU A 154 17.10 29.72 -9.52
CA LEU A 154 17.30 29.58 -8.07
C LEU A 154 16.18 30.10 -7.14
N PRO A 155 16.04 29.45 -5.96
CA PRO A 155 15.66 30.12 -4.70
C PRO A 155 16.65 29.86 -3.53
N SER A 156 16.66 30.75 -2.52
CA SER A 156 17.48 30.65 -1.29
C SER A 156 16.69 30.20 -0.04
N PRO A 157 17.35 29.73 1.05
CA PRO A 157 16.73 29.02 2.18
C PRO A 157 16.72 29.80 3.53
N ASP A 158 15.95 29.28 4.51
CA ASP A 158 16.16 29.22 5.99
C ASP A 158 14.80 28.90 6.71
N GLN A 159 14.63 28.26 7.87
CA GLN A 159 15.45 28.03 9.09
C GLN A 159 15.21 26.64 9.77
N PRO A 160 16.00 26.23 10.80
CA PRO A 160 15.81 25.01 11.62
C PRO A 160 15.09 25.21 13.01
N PRO A 161 14.74 24.12 13.75
CA PRO A 161 13.96 24.11 15.02
C PRO A 161 14.86 23.76 16.25
N PRO A 162 14.44 23.13 17.42
CA PRO A 162 13.13 22.86 18.09
C PRO A 162 13.15 23.17 19.65
N MET A 163 12.17 22.68 20.46
CA MET A 163 12.39 21.78 21.64
C MET A 163 11.20 21.61 22.66
N THR A 164 10.79 20.33 22.86
CA THR A 164 10.38 19.55 24.08
C THR A 164 9.63 20.13 25.32
N GLY A 165 8.72 19.32 25.91
CA GLY A 165 8.25 19.44 27.31
C GLY A 165 7.46 18.23 27.87
N THR A 166 7.59 17.93 29.18
CA THR A 166 7.21 16.67 29.89
C THR A 166 6.52 16.99 31.26
N SER A 167 5.89 16.10 32.09
CA SER A 167 5.68 14.64 32.15
C SER A 167 4.55 14.24 33.16
N ALA A 168 3.94 13.05 33.01
CA ALA A 168 3.28 12.22 34.06
C ALA A 168 2.05 12.82 34.84
N ALA A 169 1.26 12.10 35.68
CA ALA A 169 1.31 10.73 36.21
C ALA A 169 -0.09 10.16 36.65
N ASN A 170 -0.19 8.82 36.70
CA ASN A 170 -0.98 7.91 37.57
C ASN A 170 -2.23 8.35 38.38
N SER A 171 -3.21 7.42 38.47
CA SER A 171 -3.69 6.83 39.75
C SER A 171 -4.54 5.55 39.55
N ALA A 172 -4.51 4.62 40.51
CA ALA A 172 -5.10 3.27 40.43
C ALA A 172 -6.43 3.10 41.20
N MET A 173 -7.22 2.06 40.90
CA MET A 173 -8.54 1.78 41.51
C MET A 173 -8.57 0.52 42.44
N PRO A 174 -9.44 0.48 43.47
CA PRO A 174 -9.57 -0.66 44.38
C PRO A 174 -10.88 -1.48 44.27
N LYS A 175 -10.78 -2.79 44.59
CA LYS A 175 -11.82 -3.76 45.05
C LYS A 175 -13.16 -3.95 44.30
N ALA A 176 -13.66 -3.01 43.49
CA ALA A 176 -14.90 -3.20 42.70
C ALA A 176 -14.76 -4.31 41.62
N VAL A 177 -13.51 -4.55 41.21
CA VAL A 177 -13.05 -5.47 40.16
C VAL A 177 -13.76 -6.83 40.15
N ARG A 178 -13.90 -7.52 41.29
CA ARG A 178 -14.43 -8.90 41.32
C ARG A 178 -15.92 -9.05 41.02
N ALA A 179 -16.75 -8.09 41.43
CA ALA A 179 -18.19 -8.11 41.12
C ALA A 179 -18.44 -7.72 39.66
N PHE A 180 -17.66 -6.75 39.18
CA PHE A 180 -17.57 -6.29 37.80
C PHE A 180 -17.18 -7.44 36.83
N GLU A 181 -16.12 -8.19 37.14
CA GLU A 181 -15.63 -9.33 36.34
C GLU A 181 -16.71 -10.42 36.18
N SER A 182 -17.50 -10.68 37.22
CA SER A 182 -18.58 -11.67 37.19
C SER A 182 -19.70 -11.28 36.21
N VAL A 183 -20.14 -10.00 36.21
CA VAL A 183 -21.12 -9.49 35.25
C VAL A 183 -20.55 -9.57 33.82
N GLN A 184 -19.29 -9.21 33.63
CA GLN A 184 -18.62 -9.27 32.34
C GLN A 184 -18.54 -10.71 31.80
N ALA A 185 -18.10 -11.66 32.63
CA ALA A 185 -18.03 -13.07 32.28
C ALA A 185 -19.40 -13.67 31.94
N ASN A 186 -20.44 -13.32 32.69
CA ASN A 186 -21.80 -13.79 32.45
C ASN A 186 -22.35 -13.29 31.09
N ILE A 187 -22.20 -12.00 30.79
CA ILE A 187 -22.65 -11.43 29.50
C ILE A 187 -21.86 -12.05 28.33
N LEU A 188 -20.53 -12.20 28.46
CA LEU A 188 -19.69 -12.87 27.46
C LEU A 188 -20.09 -14.35 27.26
N GLN A 189 -20.48 -15.05 28.33
CA GLN A 189 -20.95 -16.43 28.25
C GLN A 189 -22.31 -16.52 27.52
N GLN A 190 -23.25 -15.61 27.79
CA GLN A 190 -24.54 -15.54 27.08
C GLN A 190 -24.38 -15.21 25.59
N ILE A 191 -23.39 -14.39 25.23
CA ILE A 191 -23.03 -14.13 23.83
C ILE A 191 -22.41 -15.37 23.18
N LYS A 192 -21.44 -16.01 23.85
CA LYS A 192 -20.80 -17.25 23.36
C LYS A 192 -21.77 -18.43 23.20
N SER A 193 -22.80 -18.52 24.02
CA SER A 193 -23.84 -19.56 23.93
C SER A 193 -24.95 -19.23 22.92
N GLY A 194 -24.92 -18.05 22.29
CA GLY A 194 -25.94 -17.59 21.35
C GLY A 194 -27.27 -17.16 21.98
N GLN A 195 -27.36 -17.11 23.32
CA GLN A 195 -28.53 -16.60 24.05
C GLN A 195 -28.70 -15.09 23.84
N LEU A 196 -27.60 -14.34 23.84
CA LEU A 196 -27.54 -12.96 23.40
C LEU A 196 -26.92 -12.91 22.00
N LYS A 197 -27.72 -12.62 20.98
CA LYS A 197 -27.23 -12.45 19.61
C LYS A 197 -26.66 -11.04 19.42
N THR A 198 -25.73 -10.90 18.49
CA THR A 198 -25.29 -9.62 17.94
C THR A 198 -26.48 -8.71 17.59
N GLY A 199 -26.39 -7.42 17.93
CA GLY A 199 -27.50 -6.46 17.76
C GLY A 199 -28.61 -6.55 18.80
N SER A 200 -28.67 -7.59 19.65
CA SER A 200 -29.69 -7.70 20.70
C SER A 200 -29.54 -6.61 21.75
N LYS A 201 -30.66 -6.05 22.21
CA LYS A 201 -30.71 -5.15 23.35
C LYS A 201 -30.57 -5.94 24.66
N LEU A 202 -29.72 -5.46 25.57
CA LEU A 202 -29.63 -6.00 26.92
C LEU A 202 -30.79 -5.45 27.80
N PRO A 203 -31.20 -6.19 28.84
CA PRO A 203 -32.11 -5.66 29.86
C PRO A 203 -31.55 -4.39 30.51
N ALA A 204 -32.42 -3.58 31.12
CA ALA A 204 -32.01 -2.32 31.73
C ALA A 204 -31.01 -2.55 32.89
N GLU A 205 -30.15 -1.57 33.19
CA GLU A 205 -29.18 -1.63 34.30
C GLU A 205 -29.84 -2.03 35.64
N ARG A 206 -31.07 -1.56 35.87
CA ARG A 206 -31.88 -1.92 37.04
C ARG A 206 -32.33 -3.38 37.05
N GLU A 207 -32.64 -3.95 35.89
CA GLU A 207 -33.10 -5.33 35.74
C GLU A 207 -31.92 -6.30 35.87
N LEU A 208 -30.80 -6.00 35.21
CA LEU A 208 -29.54 -6.74 35.33
C LEU A 208 -29.02 -6.76 36.77
N ALA A 209 -29.12 -5.65 37.50
CA ALA A 209 -28.75 -5.60 38.92
C ALA A 209 -29.62 -6.53 39.79
N VAL A 210 -30.91 -6.65 39.49
CA VAL A 210 -31.83 -7.54 40.21
C VAL A 210 -31.59 -9.00 39.82
N SER A 211 -31.46 -9.33 38.54
CA SER A 211 -31.30 -10.71 38.08
C SER A 211 -29.95 -11.34 38.45
N LEU A 212 -28.89 -10.52 38.53
CA LEU A 212 -27.54 -10.97 38.91
C LEU A 212 -27.26 -10.82 40.42
N GLY A 213 -28.14 -10.18 41.20
CA GLY A 213 -27.94 -9.94 42.63
C GLY A 213 -26.78 -8.96 42.95
N ILE A 214 -26.44 -8.07 42.02
CA ILE A 214 -25.25 -7.21 42.07
C ILE A 214 -25.66 -5.73 42.11
N GLY A 215 -24.91 -4.91 42.86
CA GLY A 215 -25.15 -3.47 42.96
C GLY A 215 -25.09 -2.76 41.60
N ARG A 216 -26.03 -1.83 41.35
CA ARG A 216 -26.16 -1.10 40.07
C ARG A 216 -24.88 -0.42 39.59
N SER A 217 -24.05 0.07 40.52
CA SER A 217 -22.74 0.65 40.21
C SER A 217 -21.78 -0.34 39.55
N ALA A 218 -21.72 -1.59 40.03
CA ALA A 218 -20.88 -2.63 39.45
C ALA A 218 -21.43 -3.13 38.10
N VAL A 219 -22.77 -3.18 37.93
CA VAL A 219 -23.39 -3.46 36.63
C VAL A 219 -23.07 -2.35 35.63
N ARG A 220 -23.20 -1.07 36.02
CA ARG A 220 -22.85 0.07 35.16
C ARG A 220 -21.39 0.03 34.73
N GLU A 221 -20.49 -0.27 35.66
CA GLU A 221 -19.06 -0.37 35.36
C GLU A 221 -18.77 -1.53 34.40
N ALA A 222 -19.39 -2.69 34.61
CA ALA A 222 -19.24 -3.85 33.73
C ALA A 222 -19.74 -3.57 32.31
N LEU A 223 -20.90 -2.92 32.17
CA LEU A 223 -21.42 -2.52 30.87
C LEU A 223 -20.54 -1.45 30.19
N ARG A 224 -19.97 -0.50 30.95
CA ARG A 224 -18.99 0.47 30.44
C ARG A 224 -17.70 -0.19 29.96
N SER A 225 -17.15 -1.15 30.70
CA SER A 225 -15.95 -1.86 30.23
C SER A 225 -16.24 -2.73 29.02
N LEU A 226 -17.42 -3.36 28.95
CA LEU A 226 -17.86 -4.08 27.76
C LEU A 226 -18.08 -3.16 26.54
N GLU A 227 -18.50 -1.91 26.76
CA GLU A 227 -18.53 -0.87 25.74
C GLU A 227 -17.10 -0.47 25.29
N ILE A 228 -16.20 -0.19 26.25
CA ILE A 228 -14.79 0.16 25.98
C ILE A 228 -14.05 -0.98 25.25
N SER A 229 -14.32 -2.23 25.61
CA SER A 229 -13.76 -3.41 24.93
C SER A 229 -14.48 -3.77 23.63
N GLY A 230 -15.43 -2.95 23.16
CA GLY A 230 -16.12 -3.13 21.89
C GLY A 230 -17.09 -4.31 21.81
N VAL A 231 -17.50 -4.89 22.95
CA VAL A 231 -18.48 -5.99 23.03
C VAL A 231 -19.91 -5.43 23.05
N LEU A 232 -20.12 -4.24 23.60
CA LEU A 232 -21.39 -3.52 23.61
C LEU A 232 -21.29 -2.17 22.90
N ARG A 233 -22.44 -1.60 22.56
CA ARG A 233 -22.62 -0.19 22.21
C ARG A 233 -23.78 0.40 23.02
N PHE A 234 -23.73 1.68 23.35
CA PHE A 234 -24.86 2.38 23.97
C PHE A 234 -25.52 3.37 23.00
N GLU A 235 -26.86 3.30 22.93
CA GLU A 235 -27.68 4.25 22.16
C GLU A 235 -28.47 5.16 23.12
N ARG A 236 -28.60 6.44 22.78
CA ARG A 236 -29.31 7.46 23.57
C ARG A 236 -30.77 7.61 23.11
N GLY A 237 -31.65 8.03 24.01
CA GLY A 237 -33.07 8.33 23.71
C GLY A 237 -34.05 7.38 24.42
N ALA A 238 -35.35 7.57 24.19
CA ALA A 238 -36.42 6.85 24.90
C ALA A 238 -36.40 5.32 24.68
N HIS A 239 -35.89 4.86 23.52
CA HIS A 239 -35.67 3.44 23.22
C HIS A 239 -34.21 3.00 23.35
N GLY A 240 -33.33 3.89 23.84
CA GLY A 240 -31.90 3.63 24.03
C GLY A 240 -31.59 2.58 25.10
N GLY A 241 -30.30 2.26 25.25
CA GLY A 241 -29.81 1.21 26.14
C GLY A 241 -28.50 0.61 25.65
N ALA A 242 -28.05 -0.47 26.30
CA ALA A 242 -26.91 -1.27 25.86
C ALA A 242 -27.36 -2.32 24.83
N PHE A 243 -26.60 -2.46 23.76
CA PHE A 243 -26.81 -3.46 22.72
C PHE A 243 -25.52 -4.25 22.48
N VAL A 244 -25.63 -5.54 22.15
CA VAL A 244 -24.47 -6.34 21.73
C VAL A 244 -23.92 -5.74 20.43
N ARG A 245 -22.66 -5.31 20.44
CA ARG A 245 -21.99 -4.74 19.27
C ARG A 245 -21.80 -5.84 18.22
N GLU A 246 -21.74 -5.46 16.96
CA GLU A 246 -21.09 -6.29 15.96
C GLU A 246 -19.60 -6.38 16.29
N SER A 247 -19.22 -7.49 16.92
CA SER A 247 -17.84 -7.98 17.02
C SER A 247 -17.38 -8.47 15.65
N GLY A 248 -17.41 -7.57 14.67
CA GLY A 248 -17.05 -7.79 13.28
C GLY A 248 -16.01 -6.77 12.80
N PRO A 249 -15.70 -6.77 11.50
CA PRO A 249 -14.68 -5.90 10.89
C PRO A 249 -14.85 -4.43 11.27
N ASP A 250 -16.08 -3.92 11.18
CA ASP A 250 -16.53 -2.56 11.50
C ASP A 250 -16.03 -2.07 12.86
N GLY A 251 -16.07 -2.94 13.87
CA GLY A 251 -15.71 -2.61 15.24
C GLY A 251 -14.22 -2.34 15.42
N ILE A 252 -13.37 -3.06 14.67
CA ILE A 252 -11.92 -2.93 14.62
C ILE A 252 -11.54 -1.76 13.69
N ALA A 253 -12.17 -1.68 12.51
CA ALA A 253 -11.99 -0.59 11.57
C ALA A 253 -12.25 0.77 12.23
N ALA A 254 -13.36 0.93 12.95
CA ALA A 254 -13.68 2.16 13.68
C ALA A 254 -12.61 2.55 14.73
N SER A 255 -12.04 1.58 15.45
CA SER A 255 -10.98 1.84 16.43
C SER A 255 -9.66 2.26 15.78
N ILE A 256 -9.26 1.59 14.69
CA ILE A 256 -8.06 1.96 13.92
C ILE A 256 -8.24 3.34 13.30
N ARG A 257 -9.40 3.61 12.68
CA ARG A 257 -9.77 4.91 12.12
C ARG A 257 -9.62 6.04 13.14
N ALA A 258 -10.13 5.86 14.34
CA ALA A 258 -10.00 6.85 15.41
C ALA A 258 -8.52 7.12 15.78
N MET A 259 -7.66 6.09 15.76
CA MET A 259 -6.23 6.28 16.01
C MET A 259 -5.51 6.99 14.87
N LEU A 260 -5.86 6.70 13.60
CA LEU A 260 -5.36 7.43 12.43
C LEU A 260 -5.78 8.91 12.49
N THR A 261 -7.08 9.19 12.65
CA THR A 261 -7.62 10.56 12.68
C THR A 261 -7.07 11.40 13.84
N LEU A 262 -6.67 10.77 14.95
CA LEU A 262 -6.03 11.43 16.09
C LEU A 262 -4.49 11.54 15.96
N GLY A 263 -3.90 11.12 14.83
CA GLY A 263 -2.44 11.13 14.63
C GLY A 263 -1.66 10.21 15.59
N ARG A 264 -2.33 9.19 16.15
CA ARG A 264 -1.73 8.23 17.10
C ARG A 264 -1.20 6.96 16.44
N LEU A 265 -1.61 6.71 15.21
CA LEU A 265 -1.12 5.64 14.36
C LEU A 265 -0.79 6.25 13.00
N PRO A 266 0.47 6.16 12.51
CA PRO A 266 0.81 6.57 11.16
C PRO A 266 0.09 5.71 10.11
N LEU A 267 -0.29 6.31 8.98
CA LEU A 267 -0.87 5.54 7.87
C LEU A 267 0.13 4.51 7.30
N THR A 268 1.43 4.82 7.33
CA THR A 268 2.51 3.91 6.92
C THR A 268 2.44 2.55 7.62
N ASP A 269 2.18 2.57 8.93
CA ASP A 269 2.26 1.40 9.80
C ASP A 269 1.07 0.47 9.54
N LEU A 270 -0.13 1.04 9.35
CA LEU A 270 -1.31 0.30 8.92
C LEU A 270 -1.08 -0.39 7.56
N LEU A 271 -0.50 0.34 6.60
CA LEU A 271 -0.24 -0.17 5.25
C LEU A 271 0.86 -1.25 5.24
N GLU A 272 1.87 -1.16 6.10
CA GLU A 272 2.90 -2.19 6.27
C GLU A 272 2.34 -3.47 6.92
N VAL A 273 1.54 -3.34 7.98
CA VAL A 273 0.85 -4.47 8.63
C VAL A 273 -0.09 -5.15 7.64
N ARG A 274 -0.85 -4.37 6.87
CA ARG A 274 -1.72 -4.88 5.78
C ARG A 274 -0.93 -5.71 4.78
N ALA A 275 0.16 -5.17 4.22
CA ALA A 275 0.98 -5.89 3.25
C ALA A 275 1.52 -7.22 3.81
N SER A 276 1.95 -7.22 5.07
CA SER A 276 2.48 -8.43 5.74
C SER A 276 1.39 -9.47 6.01
N LEU A 277 0.19 -9.04 6.43
CA LEU A 277 -0.94 -9.95 6.67
C LEU A 277 -1.44 -10.59 5.36
N LEU A 278 -1.50 -9.82 4.27
CA LEU A 278 -1.88 -10.33 2.95
C LEU A 278 -0.88 -11.35 2.40
N GLY A 279 0.42 -11.15 2.64
CA GLY A 279 1.44 -12.16 2.39
C GLY A 279 1.13 -13.49 3.08
N GLN A 280 0.82 -13.45 4.38
CA GLN A 280 0.49 -14.64 5.16
C GLN A 280 -0.85 -15.28 4.75
N CYS A 281 -1.80 -14.50 4.24
CA CYS A 281 -3.03 -15.05 3.65
C CYS A 281 -2.71 -15.84 2.37
N ALA A 282 -1.89 -15.29 1.47
CA ALA A 282 -1.47 -15.99 0.25
C ALA A 282 -0.66 -17.25 0.56
N ARG A 283 0.26 -17.19 1.54
CA ARG A 283 1.01 -18.36 2.02
C ARG A 283 0.10 -19.44 2.60
N LEU A 284 -0.81 -19.12 3.51
CA LEU A 284 -1.70 -20.13 4.09
C LEU A 284 -2.71 -20.67 3.10
N GLY A 285 -3.11 -19.88 2.10
CA GLY A 285 -4.01 -20.31 1.05
C GLY A 285 -3.40 -21.29 0.06
N THR A 286 -2.08 -21.46 -0.02
CA THR A 286 -1.47 -22.53 -0.87
C THR A 286 -1.86 -23.91 -0.39
N ASP A 287 -2.00 -24.08 0.92
CA ASP A 287 -2.23 -25.38 1.56
C ASP A 287 -3.72 -25.60 1.88
N ARG A 288 -4.53 -24.54 1.84
CA ARG A 288 -5.90 -24.52 2.40
C ARG A 288 -6.98 -24.10 1.40
N ALA A 289 -6.65 -23.36 0.35
CA ALA A 289 -7.65 -22.86 -0.58
C ALA A 289 -8.32 -24.01 -1.33
N THR A 290 -9.64 -23.93 -1.45
CA THR A 290 -10.45 -24.88 -2.21
C THR A 290 -10.56 -24.45 -3.68
N GLY A 291 -11.03 -25.35 -4.55
CA GLY A 291 -11.35 -24.99 -5.94
C GLY A 291 -12.32 -23.81 -6.05
N ASP A 292 -13.33 -23.74 -5.17
CA ASP A 292 -14.30 -22.64 -5.11
C ASP A 292 -13.68 -21.31 -4.64
N ASP A 293 -12.67 -21.35 -3.75
CA ASP A 293 -11.92 -20.14 -3.37
C ASP A 293 -11.12 -19.58 -4.55
N PHE A 294 -10.45 -20.45 -5.31
CA PHE A 294 -9.72 -20.03 -6.51
C PHE A 294 -10.65 -19.51 -7.61
N ASP A 295 -11.77 -20.19 -7.84
CA ASP A 295 -12.81 -19.75 -8.78
C ASP A 295 -13.37 -18.35 -8.43
N LYS A 296 -13.54 -18.04 -7.14
CA LYS A 296 -13.94 -16.70 -6.68
C LYS A 296 -12.86 -15.65 -6.93
N LEU A 297 -11.59 -16.00 -6.67
CA LEU A 297 -10.45 -15.13 -6.92
C LEU A 297 -10.31 -14.81 -8.42
N ASP A 298 -10.39 -15.81 -9.29
CA ASP A 298 -10.28 -15.61 -10.74
C ASP A 298 -11.45 -14.77 -11.29
N ARG A 299 -12.70 -15.05 -10.90
CA ARG A 299 -13.86 -14.21 -11.28
C ARG A 299 -13.72 -12.75 -10.83
N ASN A 300 -13.16 -12.50 -9.66
CA ASN A 300 -12.91 -11.14 -9.17
C ASN A 300 -11.80 -10.43 -9.96
N ILE A 301 -10.73 -11.15 -10.35
CA ILE A 301 -9.70 -10.61 -11.25
C ILE A 301 -10.30 -10.25 -12.60
N ASP A 302 -11.11 -11.15 -13.19
CA ASP A 302 -11.71 -10.97 -14.52
C ASP A 302 -12.71 -9.78 -14.53
N ASP A 303 -13.56 -9.65 -13.50
CA ASP A 303 -14.48 -8.50 -13.36
C ASP A 303 -13.73 -7.17 -13.20
N LEU A 304 -12.65 -7.14 -12.40
CA LEU A 304 -11.83 -5.95 -12.24
C LEU A 304 -11.09 -5.58 -13.54
N GLU A 305 -10.54 -6.56 -14.27
CA GLU A 305 -9.89 -6.36 -15.56
C GLU A 305 -10.88 -5.80 -16.60
N LEU A 306 -12.09 -6.36 -16.68
CA LEU A 306 -13.14 -5.89 -17.56
C LEU A 306 -13.54 -4.43 -17.23
N ARG A 307 -13.68 -4.09 -15.94
CA ARG A 307 -14.00 -2.71 -15.51
C ARG A 307 -12.90 -1.73 -15.88
N ILE A 308 -11.64 -2.05 -15.63
CA ILE A 308 -10.50 -1.20 -15.99
C ILE A 308 -10.44 -0.96 -17.51
N ALA A 309 -10.80 -1.96 -18.31
CA ALA A 309 -10.82 -1.87 -19.78
C ALA A 309 -12.02 -1.09 -20.34
N THR A 310 -13.21 -1.21 -19.73
CA THR A 310 -14.47 -0.71 -20.31
C THR A 310 -15.07 0.50 -19.61
N VAL A 311 -14.92 0.60 -18.29
CA VAL A 311 -15.57 1.61 -17.45
C VAL A 311 -14.60 2.77 -17.22
N HIS A 312 -14.99 3.97 -17.65
CA HIS A 312 -14.21 5.18 -17.40
C HIS A 312 -14.40 5.76 -15.98
N ASP A 313 -15.35 5.22 -15.22
CA ASP A 313 -15.53 5.51 -13.79
C ASP A 313 -14.56 4.70 -12.92
N GLN A 314 -13.73 5.41 -12.16
CA GLN A 314 -12.75 4.82 -11.24
C GLN A 314 -13.41 4.26 -9.96
N MET A 315 -14.52 4.84 -9.51
CA MET A 315 -15.20 4.42 -8.28
C MET A 315 -15.76 3.00 -8.43
N ALA A 316 -16.31 2.68 -9.60
CA ALA A 316 -16.78 1.34 -9.96
C ALA A 316 -15.72 0.22 -9.87
N SER A 317 -14.42 0.56 -9.76
CA SER A 317 -13.30 -0.38 -9.64
C SER A 317 -12.79 -0.56 -8.19
N ILE A 318 -13.17 0.31 -7.24
CA ILE A 318 -12.65 0.26 -5.85
C ILE A 318 -13.15 -0.99 -5.11
N ALA A 319 -14.44 -1.30 -5.19
CA ALA A 319 -15.01 -2.47 -4.52
C ALA A 319 -14.35 -3.79 -5.01
N PRO A 320 -14.34 -4.13 -6.32
CA PRO A 320 -13.64 -5.33 -6.80
C PRO A 320 -12.15 -5.35 -6.44
N ALA A 321 -11.46 -4.21 -6.47
CA ALA A 321 -10.04 -4.11 -6.12
C ALA A 321 -9.75 -4.37 -4.63
N THR A 322 -10.68 -4.03 -3.73
CA THR A 322 -10.58 -4.34 -2.29
C THR A 322 -11.08 -5.76 -1.96
N ASP A 323 -12.12 -6.23 -2.63
CA ASP A 323 -12.70 -7.56 -2.45
C ASP A 323 -11.73 -8.70 -2.78
N PHE A 324 -10.81 -8.51 -3.73
CA PHE A 324 -9.72 -9.45 -3.99
C PHE A 324 -9.00 -9.87 -2.69
N TYR A 325 -8.71 -8.90 -1.83
CA TYR A 325 -7.98 -9.13 -0.59
C TYR A 325 -8.85 -9.83 0.47
N ARG A 326 -10.15 -9.51 0.52
CA ARG A 326 -11.14 -10.22 1.36
C ARG A 326 -11.26 -11.68 0.95
N LEU A 327 -11.27 -11.98 -0.36
CA LEU A 327 -11.29 -13.33 -0.91
C LEU A 327 -9.99 -14.08 -0.59
N ALA A 328 -8.81 -13.45 -0.76
CA ALA A 328 -7.53 -14.06 -0.42
C ALA A 328 -7.41 -14.41 1.07
N ALA A 329 -7.96 -13.58 1.95
CA ALA A 329 -8.02 -13.88 3.40
C ALA A 329 -8.96 -15.05 3.72
N ARG A 330 -10.07 -15.19 2.97
CA ARG A 330 -11.02 -16.32 3.12
C ARG A 330 -10.39 -17.63 2.65
N ALA A 331 -9.65 -17.60 1.54
CA ALA A 331 -8.88 -18.74 1.02
C ALA A 331 -7.80 -19.27 2.00
N ALA A 332 -7.34 -18.45 2.95
CA ALA A 332 -6.43 -18.88 4.03
C ALA A 332 -7.13 -19.70 5.14
N HIS A 333 -8.46 -19.83 5.10
CA HIS A 333 -9.31 -20.53 6.09
C HIS A 333 -8.93 -20.21 7.55
N ASN A 334 -8.68 -18.93 7.82
CA ASN A 334 -8.32 -18.41 9.14
C ASN A 334 -9.27 -17.25 9.52
N PRO A 335 -10.29 -17.48 10.37
CA PRO A 335 -11.29 -16.47 10.70
C PRO A 335 -10.74 -15.16 11.27
N LEU A 336 -9.61 -15.20 11.99
CA LEU A 336 -8.97 -13.99 12.52
C LEU A 336 -8.29 -13.17 11.41
N MET A 337 -7.71 -13.83 10.41
CA MET A 337 -7.16 -13.13 9.24
C MET A 337 -8.27 -12.51 8.40
N VAL A 338 -9.39 -13.20 8.19
CA VAL A 338 -10.57 -12.63 7.51
C VAL A 338 -11.04 -11.38 8.23
N LEU A 339 -11.25 -11.46 9.55
CA LEU A 339 -11.69 -10.33 10.38
C LEU A 339 -10.77 -9.10 10.28
N LEU A 340 -9.45 -9.31 10.33
CA LEU A 340 -8.46 -8.24 10.25
C LEU A 340 -8.31 -7.68 8.81
N VAL A 341 -8.35 -8.53 7.78
CA VAL A 341 -8.26 -8.08 6.39
C VAL A 341 -9.52 -7.35 5.95
N ASP A 342 -10.71 -7.83 6.31
CA ASP A 342 -11.97 -7.13 6.03
C ASP A 342 -11.93 -5.72 6.65
N ALA A 343 -11.54 -5.59 7.92
CA ALA A 343 -11.44 -4.29 8.61
C ALA A 343 -10.45 -3.32 7.95
N MET A 344 -9.31 -3.83 7.45
CA MET A 344 -8.34 -3.01 6.70
C MET A 344 -8.80 -2.70 5.28
N ALA A 345 -9.56 -3.58 4.65
CA ALA A 345 -10.11 -3.39 3.32
C ALA A 345 -11.19 -2.30 3.31
N ASP A 346 -11.97 -2.17 4.40
CA ASP A 346 -12.94 -1.09 4.59
C ASP A 346 -12.24 0.27 4.73
N LEU A 347 -11.24 0.35 5.62
CA LEU A 347 -10.43 1.57 5.82
C LEU A 347 -9.76 2.06 4.54
N VAL A 348 -9.14 1.13 3.79
CA VAL A 348 -8.50 1.45 2.51
C VAL A 348 -9.54 1.77 1.43
N GLY A 349 -10.66 1.07 1.39
CA GLY A 349 -11.74 1.34 0.44
C GLY A 349 -12.34 2.73 0.60
N GLU A 350 -12.61 3.15 1.83
CA GLU A 350 -13.08 4.51 2.14
C GLU A 350 -12.01 5.57 1.83
N MET A 351 -10.74 5.29 2.14
CA MET A 351 -9.64 6.18 1.80
C MET A 351 -9.58 6.39 0.29
N LEU A 352 -9.54 5.31 -0.50
CA LEU A 352 -9.56 5.33 -1.97
C LEU A 352 -10.78 6.05 -2.53
N ALA A 353 -11.97 5.88 -1.93
CA ALA A 353 -13.18 6.58 -2.34
C ALA A 353 -13.12 8.11 -2.05
N SER A 354 -12.36 8.52 -1.04
CA SER A 354 -12.07 9.95 -0.78
C SER A 354 -11.07 10.56 -1.77
N LEU A 355 -10.32 9.72 -2.50
CA LEU A 355 -9.38 10.15 -3.53
C LEU A 355 -10.15 10.29 -4.84
N HIS A 356 -10.69 11.49 -5.08
CA HIS A 356 -11.54 11.81 -6.23
C HIS A 356 -10.94 11.41 -7.59
N HIS A 357 -9.62 11.25 -7.70
CA HIS A 357 -8.92 10.66 -8.86
C HIS A 357 -7.84 9.66 -8.37
N TRP A 358 -8.14 8.36 -8.39
CA TRP A 358 -7.14 7.33 -8.13
C TRP A 358 -6.37 6.99 -9.43
N PRO A 359 -5.03 6.89 -9.42
CA PRO A 359 -4.29 6.37 -10.56
C PRO A 359 -4.81 4.96 -10.91
N ARG A 360 -5.36 4.80 -12.13
CA ARG A 360 -6.07 3.57 -12.54
C ARG A 360 -5.28 2.32 -12.14
N VAL A 361 -5.95 1.44 -11.39
CA VAL A 361 -5.39 0.13 -10.98
C VAL A 361 -4.94 -0.62 -12.22
N ASP A 362 -3.65 -0.92 -12.29
CA ASP A 362 -2.97 -1.29 -13.54
C ASP A 362 -3.20 -2.73 -14.00
N SER A 363 -2.87 -2.97 -15.27
CA SER A 363 -2.50 -4.30 -15.79
C SER A 363 -1.45 -5.01 -14.92
N VAL A 364 -0.54 -4.26 -14.28
CA VAL A 364 0.45 -4.80 -13.32
C VAL A 364 -0.22 -5.32 -12.04
N ALA A 365 -1.26 -4.65 -11.55
CA ALA A 365 -2.03 -5.13 -10.40
C ALA A 365 -2.81 -6.39 -10.75
N ILE A 366 -3.41 -6.46 -11.95
CA ILE A 366 -4.07 -7.66 -12.47
C ILE A 366 -3.06 -8.81 -12.59
N LEU A 367 -1.88 -8.57 -13.19
CA LEU A 367 -0.85 -9.60 -13.33
C LEU A 367 -0.34 -10.09 -11.97
N ALA A 368 -0.07 -9.19 -11.02
CA ALA A 368 0.37 -9.57 -9.68
C ALA A 368 -0.68 -10.46 -8.97
N ARG A 369 -1.97 -10.14 -9.12
CA ARG A 369 -3.07 -10.99 -8.63
C ARG A 369 -3.09 -12.36 -9.31
N ARG A 370 -3.05 -12.42 -10.65
CA ARG A 370 -3.00 -13.70 -11.39
C ARG A 370 -1.78 -14.54 -11.02
N ARG A 371 -0.60 -13.92 -10.90
CA ARG A 371 0.65 -14.58 -10.50
C ARG A 371 0.62 -15.09 -9.06
N MET A 372 0.01 -14.34 -8.13
CA MET A 372 -0.26 -14.82 -6.77
C MET A 372 -1.16 -16.06 -6.79
N VAL A 373 -2.31 -15.99 -7.47
CA VAL A 373 -3.27 -17.11 -7.55
C VAL A 373 -2.65 -18.35 -8.21
N ALA A 374 -1.89 -18.18 -9.28
CA ALA A 374 -1.16 -19.28 -9.93
C ALA A 374 -0.10 -19.89 -8.97
N ALA A 375 0.68 -19.06 -8.28
CA ALA A 375 1.63 -19.56 -7.29
C ALA A 375 0.94 -20.29 -6.12
N MET A 376 -0.27 -19.88 -5.72
CA MET A 376 -1.06 -20.60 -4.72
C MET A 376 -1.56 -21.95 -5.24
N ARG A 377 -2.14 -21.99 -6.45
CA ARG A 377 -2.61 -23.23 -7.11
C ARG A 377 -1.47 -24.26 -7.27
N ASP A 378 -0.25 -23.79 -7.53
CA ASP A 378 0.95 -24.63 -7.71
C ASP A 378 1.68 -25.00 -6.40
N GLY A 379 1.18 -24.59 -5.23
CA GLY A 379 1.85 -24.83 -3.93
C GLY A 379 3.14 -24.01 -3.72
N ARG A 380 3.42 -22.99 -4.53
CA ARG A 380 4.62 -22.13 -4.48
C ARG A 380 4.45 -21.02 -3.43
N ALA A 381 4.33 -21.42 -2.17
CA ALA A 381 4.00 -20.54 -1.04
C ALA A 381 4.89 -19.30 -0.88
N ASP A 382 6.22 -19.46 -1.02
CA ASP A 382 7.17 -18.34 -0.95
C ASP A 382 6.96 -17.31 -2.06
N GLU A 383 6.57 -17.77 -3.26
CA GLU A 383 6.30 -16.87 -4.38
C GLU A 383 4.96 -16.17 -4.23
N ALA A 384 3.91 -16.89 -3.81
CA ALA A 384 2.60 -16.32 -3.52
C ALA A 384 2.70 -15.17 -2.49
N GLU A 385 3.41 -15.41 -1.37
CA GLU A 385 3.69 -14.38 -0.36
C GLU A 385 4.48 -13.20 -0.95
N ARG A 386 5.58 -13.48 -1.64
CA ARG A 386 6.48 -12.44 -2.18
C ARG A 386 5.79 -11.53 -3.18
N VAL A 387 5.00 -12.10 -4.11
CA VAL A 387 4.29 -11.37 -5.16
C VAL A 387 3.28 -10.41 -4.55
N ILE A 388 2.43 -10.88 -3.63
CA ILE A 388 1.40 -10.01 -3.03
C ILE A 388 1.98 -8.96 -2.10
N ARG A 389 3.08 -9.27 -1.37
CA ARG A 389 3.78 -8.29 -0.52
C ARG A 389 4.44 -7.18 -1.34
N LEU A 390 5.05 -7.51 -2.48
CA LEU A 390 5.63 -6.52 -3.38
C LEU A 390 4.55 -5.61 -3.97
N HIS A 391 3.50 -6.20 -4.56
CA HIS A 391 2.36 -5.46 -5.11
C HIS A 391 1.67 -4.56 -4.07
N SER A 392 1.47 -5.06 -2.85
CA SER A 392 0.91 -4.27 -1.76
C SER A 392 1.80 -3.08 -1.42
N ARG A 393 3.13 -3.25 -1.33
CA ARG A 393 4.06 -2.15 -1.05
C ARG A 393 4.06 -1.08 -2.15
N GLU A 394 4.07 -1.48 -3.42
CA GLU A 394 4.02 -0.56 -4.56
C GLU A 394 2.71 0.27 -4.57
N THR A 395 1.56 -0.38 -4.39
CA THR A 395 0.26 0.31 -4.32
C THR A 395 0.12 1.18 -3.07
N ASN A 396 0.66 0.75 -1.93
CA ASN A 396 0.70 1.55 -0.70
C ASN A 396 1.60 2.79 -0.85
N GLN A 397 2.71 2.71 -1.58
CA GLN A 397 3.57 3.86 -1.83
C GLN A 397 2.85 4.91 -2.68
N LEU A 398 2.16 4.50 -3.75
CA LEU A 398 1.32 5.39 -4.56
C LEU A 398 0.21 6.07 -3.71
N LEU A 399 -0.38 5.33 -2.76
CA LEU A 399 -1.37 5.87 -1.83
C LEU A 399 -0.79 6.97 -0.93
N LEU A 400 0.40 6.73 -0.36
CA LEU A 400 1.10 7.68 0.52
C LEU A 400 1.60 8.92 -0.24
N GLU A 401 2.08 8.76 -1.47
CA GLU A 401 2.47 9.87 -2.34
C GLU A 401 1.27 10.74 -2.71
N TYR A 402 0.11 10.12 -2.97
CA TYR A 402 -1.12 10.84 -3.29
C TYR A 402 -1.73 11.57 -2.07
N GLU A 403 -1.80 10.95 -0.89
CA GLU A 403 -2.24 11.61 0.35
C GLU A 403 -1.37 12.85 0.65
N LYS A 404 -0.05 12.74 0.52
CA LYS A 404 0.88 13.88 0.63
C LYS A 404 0.56 14.99 -0.38
N SER A 405 0.23 14.63 -1.62
CA SER A 405 -0.12 15.60 -2.68
C SER A 405 -1.40 16.39 -2.39
N LEU A 406 -2.32 15.83 -1.57
CA LEU A 406 -3.54 16.49 -1.13
C LEU A 406 -3.35 17.40 0.09
N GLY A 407 -2.13 17.51 0.63
CA GLY A 407 -1.84 18.32 1.82
C GLY A 407 -2.45 17.76 3.12
N ARG A 408 -2.89 16.49 3.11
CA ARG A 408 -3.32 15.78 4.31
C ARG A 408 -2.08 15.24 5.03
N THR A 409 -2.01 15.46 6.34
CA THR A 409 -0.85 15.12 7.15
C THR A 409 -0.83 13.61 7.43
N VAL A 410 0.26 12.95 6.99
CA VAL A 410 0.53 11.50 7.17
C VAL A 410 0.98 11.17 8.59
#